data_AF-A0A4P7WWM6-F1
#
_entry.id   AF-A0A4P7WWM6-F1
#
_cell.length_a   1.000
_cell.length_b   1.000
_cell.length_c   1.000
_cell.angle_alpha   90.00
_cell.angle_beta   90.00
_cell.angle_gamma   90.00
#
_symmetry.space_group_name_H-M   'P 1'
#
loop_
_entity.id
_entity.type
_entity.pdbx_description
1 polymer ?
#
loop_
_entity_poly.entity_id
_entity_poly.type
_entity_poly.pdbx_seq_one_letter_code
_entity_poly.pdbx_strand_id
1 'polypeptide(L)'
;MSEDLRITIVALIILTLLTSGIQWLLIRFTHWSIALIISALLAFFISFLYVSISHATPNGAGYNIRFSEYIPPTIIVFAAFTVSFCLVSYLSKINIHKIGYIVSISLLFLMIITFFISVNNANKLGEGYASELCVIEVINETGNPPVMHHINFRNNENNYDLGIDMKKNNDVNALRNENDIRYFPIFTNEIEFVFISNTSALFFSQKFPFDYRIYREDKIDLQDRRTHLKIILKSNSKVAIYLNENLVIEYQLEELENN
;
A
#
# COMPACT_ATOMS: atom_id res chain seq x y z
N MET A 1 22.04 -22.44 7.19
CA MET A 1 20.81 -21.85 7.74
C MET A 1 21.09 -20.36 7.91
N SER A 2 20.28 -19.47 7.31
CA SER A 2 20.54 -18.03 7.38
C SER A 2 20.50 -17.54 8.82
N GLU A 3 21.33 -16.55 9.14
CA GLU A 3 21.49 -16.00 10.49
C GLU A 3 20.15 -15.49 11.06
N ASP A 4 19.33 -14.89 10.20
CA ASP A 4 17.95 -14.46 10.52
C ASP A 4 17.03 -15.60 10.95
N LEU A 5 17.15 -16.77 10.32
CA LEU A 5 16.32 -17.93 10.64
C LEU A 5 16.69 -18.47 12.03
N ARG A 6 17.98 -18.46 12.37
CA ARG A 6 18.45 -18.84 13.71
C ARG A 6 17.95 -17.88 14.78
N ILE A 7 18.03 -16.57 14.55
CA ILE A 7 17.56 -15.54 15.50
C ILE A 7 16.04 -15.69 15.72
N THR A 8 15.28 -15.90 14.64
CA THR A 8 13.82 -16.06 14.70
C THR A 8 13.42 -17.29 15.51
N ILE A 9 14.07 -18.44 15.28
CA ILE A 9 13.80 -19.65 16.06
C ILE A 9 14.10 -19.44 17.55
N VAL A 10 15.24 -18.81 17.87
CA VAL A 10 15.61 -18.54 19.27
C VAL A 10 14.59 -17.62 19.94
N ALA A 11 14.14 -16.56 19.26
CA ALA A 11 13.11 -15.66 19.76
C ALA A 11 11.79 -16.39 20.02
N LEU A 12 11.37 -17.29 19.11
CA LEU A 12 10.16 -18.10 19.28
C LEU A 12 10.26 -19.06 20.47
N ILE A 13 11.42 -19.68 20.69
CA ILE A 13 11.66 -20.55 21.85
C ILE A 13 11.54 -19.73 23.15
N ILE A 14 12.20 -18.57 23.22
CA ILE A 14 12.14 -17.68 24.39
C ILE A 14 10.70 -17.24 24.66
N LEU A 15 9.98 -16.82 23.62
CA LEU A 15 8.58 -16.44 23.73
C LEU A 15 7.72 -17.59 24.29
N THR A 16 7.91 -18.80 23.75
CA THR A 16 7.16 -20.00 24.19
C THR A 16 7.46 -20.35 25.64
N LEU A 17 8.71 -20.20 26.11
CA LEU A 17 9.07 -20.42 27.51
C LEU A 17 8.41 -19.41 28.44
N LEU A 18 8.42 -18.13 28.08
CA LEU A 18 7.76 -17.06 28.85
C LEU A 18 6.24 -17.29 28.94
N THR A 19 5.59 -17.57 27.80
CA THR A 19 4.16 -17.85 27.76
C THR A 19 3.80 -19.14 28.49
N SER A 20 4.70 -20.13 28.53
CA SER A 20 4.50 -21.36 29.32
C SER A 20 4.48 -21.09 30.82
N GLY A 21 5.37 -20.22 31.31
CA GLY A 21 5.33 -19.79 32.72
C GLY A 21 4.02 -19.09 33.09
N ILE A 22 3.55 -18.19 32.22
CA ILE A 22 2.26 -17.49 32.40
C ILE A 22 1.10 -18.50 32.38
N GLN A 23 1.08 -19.43 31.41
CA GLN A 23 0.02 -20.43 31.31
C GLN A 23 -0.02 -21.38 32.50
N TRP A 24 1.14 -21.78 33.01
CA TRP A 24 1.21 -22.61 34.20
C TRP A 24 0.55 -21.94 35.41
N LEU A 25 0.77 -20.64 35.61
CA LEU A 25 0.08 -19.88 36.64
C LEU A 25 -1.44 -19.81 36.36
N LEU A 26 -1.83 -19.47 35.14
CA LEU A 26 -3.24 -19.31 34.78
C LEU A 26 -4.04 -20.61 34.98
N ILE A 27 -3.55 -21.73 34.45
CA ILE A 27 -4.25 -23.02 34.54
C ILE A 27 -4.29 -23.54 35.99
N ARG A 28 -3.30 -23.20 36.83
CA ARG A 28 -3.26 -23.62 38.23
C ARG A 28 -4.27 -22.88 39.11
N PHE A 29 -4.47 -21.59 38.86
CA PHE A 29 -5.32 -20.74 39.71
C PHE A 29 -6.70 -20.47 39.11
N THR A 30 -6.94 -20.82 37.85
CA THR A 30 -8.21 -20.54 37.17
C THR A 30 -8.69 -21.74 36.36
N HIS A 31 -9.97 -21.72 35.98
CA HIS A 31 -10.53 -22.70 35.05
C HIS A 31 -9.92 -22.51 33.65
N TRP A 32 -9.69 -23.60 32.91
CA TRP A 32 -9.04 -23.58 31.60
C TRP A 32 -9.67 -22.60 30.60
N SER A 33 -11.00 -22.40 30.66
CA SER A 33 -11.70 -21.44 29.80
C SER A 33 -11.31 -19.99 30.10
N ILE A 34 -11.11 -19.65 31.38
CA ILE A 34 -10.68 -18.31 31.82
C ILE A 34 -9.22 -18.10 31.39
N ALA A 35 -8.37 -19.10 31.55
CA ALA A 35 -6.98 -19.05 31.10
C ALA A 35 -6.89 -18.74 29.60
N LEU A 36 -7.74 -19.36 28.77
CA LEU A 36 -7.79 -19.08 27.31
C LEU A 36 -8.23 -17.65 27.00
N ILE A 37 -9.25 -17.13 27.68
CA ILE A 37 -9.72 -15.74 27.49
C ILE A 37 -8.60 -14.75 27.84
N ILE A 38 -7.95 -14.95 28.99
CA ILE A 38 -6.83 -14.10 29.42
C ILE A 38 -5.66 -14.18 28.42
N SER A 39 -5.40 -15.36 27.87
CA SER A 39 -4.35 -15.56 26.86
C SER A 39 -4.63 -14.79 25.57
N ALA A 40 -5.90 -14.76 25.12
CA ALA A 40 -6.30 -13.96 23.97
C ALA A 40 -6.12 -12.45 24.23
N LEU A 41 -6.51 -11.97 25.42
CA LEU A 41 -6.33 -10.57 25.81
C LEU A 41 -4.85 -10.19 25.90
N LEU A 42 -4.01 -11.05 26.48
CA LEU A 42 -2.56 -10.84 26.54
C LEU A 42 -1.94 -10.83 25.15
N ALA A 43 -2.34 -11.75 24.27
CA ALA A 43 -1.86 -11.78 22.89
C ALA A 43 -2.18 -10.49 22.14
N PHE A 44 -3.41 -9.99 22.28
CA PHE A 44 -3.82 -8.71 21.71
C PHE A 44 -3.01 -7.54 22.31
N PHE A 45 -2.85 -7.49 23.63
CA PHE A 45 -2.12 -6.42 24.31
C PHE A 45 -0.63 -6.37 23.93
N ILE A 46 0.04 -7.52 23.89
CA ILE A 46 1.45 -7.63 23.46
C ILE A 46 1.59 -7.15 22.01
N SER A 47 0.66 -7.55 21.15
CA SER A 47 0.67 -7.15 19.74
C SER A 47 0.39 -5.66 19.57
N PHE A 48 -0.52 -5.11 20.37
CA PHE A 48 -0.80 -3.69 20.42
C PHE A 48 0.45 -2.89 20.79
N LEU A 49 1.17 -3.30 21.85
CA LEU A 49 2.42 -2.67 22.26
C LEU A 49 3.49 -2.78 21.17
N TYR A 50 3.66 -3.97 20.58
CA TYR A 50 4.64 -4.19 19.52
C TYR A 50 4.43 -3.24 18.35
N VAL A 51 3.20 -3.18 17.82
CA VAL A 51 2.85 -2.32 16.69
C VAL A 51 2.93 -0.83 17.07
N SER A 52 2.53 -0.46 18.28
CA SER A 52 2.63 0.92 18.75
C SER A 52 4.09 1.38 18.85
N ILE A 53 4.98 0.52 19.36
CA ILE A 53 6.41 0.81 19.49
C ILE A 53 7.08 0.84 18.11
N SER A 54 6.72 -0.07 17.20
CA SER A 54 7.31 -0.11 15.85
C SER A 54 6.98 1.14 15.03
N HIS A 55 5.88 1.82 15.35
CA HIS A 55 5.44 3.05 14.69
C HIS A 55 5.68 4.31 15.52
N ALA A 56 6.34 4.20 16.69
CA ALA A 56 6.73 5.35 17.49
C ALA A 56 7.86 6.11 16.77
N THR A 57 7.52 7.10 15.96
CA THR A 57 8.51 7.97 15.31
C THR A 57 9.03 9.00 16.32
N PRO A 58 10.35 9.28 16.34
CA PRO A 58 10.95 10.23 17.29
C PRO A 58 10.43 11.67 17.13
N ASN A 59 9.77 11.99 16.01
CA ASN A 59 9.26 13.34 15.70
C ASN A 59 7.72 13.44 15.68
N GLY A 60 6.99 12.41 16.11
CA GLY A 60 5.51 12.49 16.23
C GLY A 60 4.75 12.60 14.91
N ALA A 61 5.41 12.45 13.76
CA ALA A 61 4.75 12.24 12.48
C ALA A 61 4.13 10.83 12.51
N GLY A 62 2.85 10.77 12.88
CA GLY A 62 2.10 9.53 13.02
C GLY A 62 1.90 8.89 11.65
N TYR A 63 2.50 7.73 11.43
CA TYR A 63 2.03 6.82 10.39
C TYR A 63 0.62 6.35 10.77
N ASN A 64 -0.30 6.36 9.82
CA ASN A 64 -1.64 5.79 10.01
C ASN A 64 -1.51 4.27 10.17
N ILE A 65 -1.41 3.80 11.41
CA ILE A 65 -1.33 2.37 11.74
C ILE A 65 -2.63 1.70 11.29
N ARG A 66 -2.55 0.77 10.34
CA ARG A 66 -3.73 0.04 9.88
C ARG A 66 -4.07 -1.08 10.86
N PHE A 67 -5.36 -1.33 11.10
CA PHE A 67 -5.81 -2.44 11.95
C PHE A 67 -5.23 -3.81 11.50
N SER A 68 -4.99 -3.98 10.20
CA SER A 68 -4.37 -5.18 9.62
C SER A 68 -2.97 -5.46 10.16
N GLU A 69 -2.23 -4.46 10.62
CA GLU A 69 -0.85 -4.61 11.12
C GLU A 69 -0.80 -5.29 12.49
N TYR A 70 -1.90 -5.24 13.26
CA TYR A 70 -2.03 -5.93 14.54
C TYR A 70 -2.34 -7.42 14.37
N ILE A 71 -2.86 -7.85 13.22
CA ILE A 71 -3.33 -9.23 13.01
C ILE A 71 -2.16 -10.24 13.03
N PRO A 72 -1.07 -10.08 12.24
CA PRO A 72 0.05 -11.02 12.26
C PRO A 72 0.71 -11.22 13.64
N PRO A 73 1.10 -10.16 14.39
CA PRO A 73 1.70 -10.35 15.69
C PRO A 73 0.73 -11.02 16.68
N THR A 74 -0.57 -10.70 16.60
CA THR A 74 -1.58 -11.34 17.48
C THR A 74 -1.67 -12.83 17.22
N ILE A 75 -1.63 -13.26 15.94
CA ILE A 75 -1.64 -14.69 15.59
C ILE A 75 -0.40 -15.40 16.11
N ILE A 76 0.78 -14.81 15.96
CA ILE A 76 2.05 -15.41 16.40
C ILE A 76 2.04 -15.58 17.92
N VAL A 77 1.68 -14.54 18.67
CA VAL A 77 1.65 -14.58 20.14
C VAL A 77 0.57 -15.54 20.63
N PHE A 78 -0.62 -15.55 20.01
CA PHE A 78 -1.70 -16.47 20.37
C PHE A 78 -1.33 -17.93 20.07
N ALA A 79 -0.60 -18.20 18.97
CA ALA A 79 -0.05 -19.51 18.68
C ALA A 79 0.95 -19.97 19.75
N ALA A 80 1.85 -19.08 20.19
CA ALA A 80 2.77 -19.38 21.29
C ALA A 80 2.01 -19.71 22.59
N PHE A 81 0.96 -18.95 22.93
CA PHE A 81 0.10 -19.25 24.08
C PHE A 81 -0.63 -20.59 23.95
N THR A 82 -1.08 -20.96 22.75
CA THR A 82 -1.78 -22.22 22.49
C THR A 82 -0.84 -23.42 22.63
N VAL A 83 0.37 -23.33 22.05
CA VAL A 83 1.41 -24.35 22.21
C VAL A 83 1.81 -24.49 23.68
N SER A 84 2.00 -23.36 24.36
CA SER A 84 2.31 -23.31 25.79
C SER A 84 1.21 -23.94 26.64
N PHE A 85 -0.06 -23.66 26.34
CA PHE A 85 -1.21 -24.26 27.01
C PHE A 85 -1.18 -25.79 26.87
N CYS A 86 -0.97 -26.31 25.66
CA CYS A 86 -0.87 -27.75 25.42
C CYS A 86 0.31 -28.38 26.18
N LEU A 87 1.49 -27.76 26.10
CA LEU A 87 2.71 -28.25 26.73
C LEU A 87 2.59 -28.27 28.25
N VAL A 88 2.12 -27.18 28.85
CA VAL A 88 1.92 -27.06 30.30
C VAL A 88 0.88 -28.05 30.80
N SER A 89 -0.23 -28.22 30.07
CA SER A 89 -1.30 -29.15 30.45
C SER A 89 -0.81 -30.60 30.43
N TYR A 90 -0.04 -30.97 29.41
CA TYR A 90 0.58 -32.28 29.29
C TYR A 90 1.61 -32.55 30.40
N LEU A 91 2.55 -31.62 30.63
CA LEU A 91 3.61 -31.77 31.61
C LEU A 91 3.10 -31.75 33.05
N SER A 92 2.10 -30.90 33.33
CA SER A 92 1.52 -30.76 34.67
C SER A 92 0.48 -31.85 34.98
N LYS A 93 0.20 -32.76 34.03
CA LYS A 93 -0.83 -33.81 34.12
C LYS A 93 -2.21 -33.25 34.53
N ILE A 94 -2.51 -32.04 34.08
CA ILE A 94 -3.80 -31.39 34.38
C ILE A 94 -4.84 -31.98 33.44
N ASN A 95 -5.89 -32.56 34.01
CA ASN A 95 -7.00 -33.13 33.25
C ASN A 95 -7.86 -32.02 32.64
N ILE A 96 -7.43 -31.49 31.50
CA ILE A 96 -8.24 -30.59 30.69
C ILE A 96 -9.18 -31.41 29.81
N HIS A 97 -10.47 -31.06 29.83
CA HIS A 97 -11.45 -31.70 28.97
C HIS A 97 -11.03 -31.56 27.50
N LYS A 98 -11.23 -32.60 26.68
CA LYS A 98 -10.81 -32.60 25.25
C LYS A 98 -11.32 -31.38 24.48
N ILE A 99 -12.49 -30.87 24.88
CA ILE A 99 -13.10 -29.65 24.35
C ILE A 99 -12.17 -28.43 24.47
N GLY A 100 -11.41 -28.28 25.57
CA GLY A 100 -10.50 -27.15 25.75
C GLY A 100 -9.45 -27.07 24.65
N TYR A 101 -8.83 -28.20 24.29
CA TYR A 101 -7.87 -28.28 23.19
C TYR A 101 -8.52 -27.99 21.83
N ILE A 102 -9.73 -28.53 21.59
CA ILE A 102 -10.48 -28.29 20.35
C ILE A 102 -10.82 -26.81 20.19
N VAL A 103 -11.24 -26.15 21.28
CA VAL A 103 -11.57 -24.72 21.29
C VAL A 103 -10.34 -23.87 20.99
N SER A 104 -9.19 -24.15 21.63
CA SER A 104 -7.95 -23.40 21.38
C SER A 104 -7.48 -23.51 19.93
N ILE A 105 -7.49 -24.73 19.37
CA ILE A 105 -7.09 -24.97 17.98
C ILE A 105 -8.09 -24.30 17.01
N SER A 106 -9.39 -24.41 17.29
CA SER A 106 -10.44 -23.76 16.48
C SER A 106 -10.29 -22.24 16.46
N LEU A 107 -9.98 -21.61 17.59
CA LEU A 107 -9.74 -20.17 17.68
C LEU A 107 -8.52 -19.74 16.86
N LEU A 108 -7.42 -20.50 16.94
CA LEU A 108 -6.23 -20.25 16.14
C LEU A 108 -6.52 -20.36 14.63
N PHE A 109 -7.29 -21.38 14.23
CA PHE A 109 -7.69 -21.56 12.84
C PHE A 109 -8.59 -20.41 12.34
N LEU A 110 -9.53 -19.98 13.18
CA LEU A 110 -10.41 -18.83 12.88
C LEU A 110 -9.59 -17.55 12.66
N MET A 111 -8.60 -17.27 13.52
CA MET A 111 -7.73 -16.11 13.33
C MET A 111 -6.92 -16.17 12.03
N ILE A 112 -6.41 -17.35 11.65
CA ILE A 112 -5.71 -17.54 10.38
C ILE A 112 -6.64 -17.26 9.20
N ILE A 113 -7.88 -17.76 9.23
CA ILE A 113 -8.88 -17.47 8.19
C ILE A 113 -9.16 -15.97 8.12
N THR A 114 -9.37 -15.30 9.26
CA THR A 114 -9.59 -13.84 9.30
C THR A 114 -8.41 -13.08 8.71
N PHE A 115 -7.18 -13.52 8.97
CA PHE A 115 -5.99 -12.95 8.34
C PHE A 115 -6.00 -13.13 6.82
N PHE A 116 -6.25 -14.34 6.32
CA PHE A 116 -6.33 -14.59 4.88
C PHE A 116 -7.41 -13.74 4.19
N ILE A 117 -8.58 -13.62 4.80
CA ILE A 117 -9.66 -12.75 4.30
C ILE A 117 -9.23 -11.29 4.31
N SER A 118 -8.58 -10.83 5.38
CA SER A 118 -8.11 -9.44 5.51
C SER A 118 -7.05 -9.10 4.47
N VAL A 119 -6.07 -9.99 4.23
CA VAL A 119 -5.05 -9.81 3.21
C VAL A 119 -5.66 -9.83 1.80
N ASN A 120 -6.57 -10.77 1.53
CA ASN A 120 -7.22 -10.86 0.23
C ASN A 120 -8.10 -9.63 -0.06
N ASN A 121 -8.82 -9.12 0.94
CA ASN A 121 -9.58 -7.88 0.82
C ASN A 121 -8.65 -6.67 0.67
N ALA A 122 -7.53 -6.61 1.41
CA ALA A 122 -6.54 -5.54 1.26
C ALA A 122 -5.89 -5.54 -0.13
N ASN A 123 -5.63 -6.70 -0.71
CA ASN A 123 -5.10 -6.82 -2.07
C ASN A 123 -6.15 -6.43 -3.12
N LYS A 124 -7.40 -6.87 -2.98
CA LYS A 124 -8.50 -6.49 -3.89
C LYS A 124 -8.86 -5.00 -3.79
N LEU A 125 -8.87 -4.44 -2.59
CA LEU A 125 -9.01 -3.00 -2.38
C LEU A 125 -7.77 -2.28 -2.93
N GLY A 126 -6.56 -2.81 -2.72
CA GLY A 126 -5.32 -2.29 -3.27
C GLY A 126 -5.31 -2.21 -4.80
N GLU A 127 -5.87 -3.21 -5.50
CA GLU A 127 -6.08 -3.17 -6.95
C GLU A 127 -7.16 -2.15 -7.36
N GLY A 128 -8.25 -2.04 -6.59
CA GLY A 128 -9.31 -1.04 -6.81
C GLY A 128 -8.92 0.40 -6.46
N TYR A 129 -7.91 0.60 -5.60
CA TYR A 129 -7.31 1.89 -5.23
C TYR A 129 -5.93 2.10 -5.88
N ALA A 130 -5.42 1.15 -6.67
CA ALA A 130 -4.20 1.35 -7.44
C ALA A 130 -4.46 2.29 -8.61
N SER A 131 -5.73 2.43 -9.03
CA SER A 131 -6.14 3.34 -10.07
C SER A 131 -7.41 4.10 -9.70
N GLU A 132 -7.45 5.38 -10.02
CA GLU A 132 -8.62 6.25 -9.88
C GLU A 132 -9.20 6.57 -11.26
N LEU A 133 -10.51 6.80 -11.36
CA LEU A 133 -11.10 7.32 -12.60
C LEU A 133 -10.66 8.78 -12.74
N CYS A 134 -9.87 9.05 -13.77
CA CYS A 134 -9.32 10.38 -14.05
C CYS A 134 -9.74 10.82 -15.44
N VAL A 135 -10.24 12.04 -15.56
CA VAL A 135 -10.42 12.71 -16.85
C VAL A 135 -9.09 13.36 -17.20
N ILE A 136 -8.48 12.95 -18.31
CA ILE A 136 -7.20 13.53 -18.74
C ILE A 136 -7.43 14.47 -19.92
N GLU A 137 -7.11 15.75 -19.74
CA GLU A 137 -7.14 16.78 -20.78
C GLU A 137 -5.71 17.21 -21.13
N VAL A 138 -5.42 17.39 -22.42
CA VAL A 138 -4.11 17.86 -22.88
C VAL A 138 -4.33 19.06 -23.78
N ILE A 139 -3.93 20.25 -23.33
CA ILE A 139 -4.09 21.50 -24.08
C ILE A 139 -2.74 21.94 -24.62
N ASN A 140 -2.71 22.33 -25.88
CA ASN A 140 -1.54 22.94 -26.50
C ASN A 140 -1.75 24.44 -26.72
N GLU A 141 -1.08 25.26 -25.91
CA GLU A 141 -1.14 26.73 -26.00
C GLU A 141 -0.06 27.32 -26.92
N THR A 142 0.84 26.50 -27.47
CA THR A 142 1.94 26.97 -28.34
C THR A 142 1.46 27.38 -29.74
N GLY A 143 0.24 27.01 -30.14
CA GLY A 143 -0.32 27.30 -31.46
C GLY A 143 0.27 26.49 -32.62
N ASN A 144 1.34 25.71 -32.38
CA ASN A 144 1.97 24.81 -33.35
C ASN A 144 1.52 23.36 -33.13
N PRO A 145 1.52 22.49 -34.15
CA PRO A 145 1.27 21.07 -33.93
C PRO A 145 2.22 20.51 -32.86
N PRO A 146 1.74 19.72 -31.90
CA PRO A 146 2.56 19.23 -30.81
C PRO A 146 3.67 18.32 -31.34
N VAL A 147 4.93 18.65 -31.02
CA VAL A 147 6.11 17.79 -31.29
C VAL A 147 6.11 16.57 -30.35
N MET A 148 5.35 16.66 -29.26
CA MET A 148 5.15 15.59 -28.30
C MET A 148 4.28 14.49 -28.88
N HIS A 149 4.78 13.26 -28.80
CA HIS A 149 4.19 12.09 -29.42
C HIS A 149 3.50 11.18 -28.39
N HIS A 150 4.10 10.99 -27.21
CA HIS A 150 3.49 10.27 -26.10
C HIS A 150 3.74 10.96 -24.75
N ILE A 151 2.80 10.80 -23.82
CA ILE A 151 3.02 11.05 -22.38
C ILE A 151 2.83 9.72 -21.65
N ASN A 152 3.82 9.29 -20.89
CA ASN A 152 3.72 8.10 -20.06
C ASN A 152 3.78 8.46 -18.59
N PHE A 153 2.85 7.94 -17.81
CA PHE A 153 2.89 7.94 -16.35
C PHE A 153 3.38 6.57 -15.90
N ARG A 154 4.35 6.52 -14.99
CA ARG A 154 4.93 5.26 -14.52
C ARG A 154 5.05 5.20 -13.01
N ASN A 155 4.93 3.99 -12.49
CA ASN A 155 5.46 3.63 -11.19
C ASN A 155 6.75 2.82 -11.35
N ASN A 156 7.88 3.42 -10.96
CA ASN A 156 9.21 2.81 -11.03
C ASN A 156 9.35 1.53 -10.17
N GLU A 157 8.45 1.28 -9.22
CA GLU A 157 8.49 0.12 -8.33
C GLU A 157 7.67 -1.07 -8.85
N ASN A 158 6.56 -0.82 -9.57
CA ASN A 158 5.54 -1.83 -9.85
C ASN A 158 5.19 -2.03 -11.34
N ASN A 159 5.96 -1.45 -12.27
CA ASN A 159 5.74 -1.54 -13.74
C ASN A 159 4.33 -1.11 -14.22
N TYR A 160 3.51 -0.49 -13.39
CA TYR A 160 2.26 0.11 -13.83
C TYR A 160 2.57 1.35 -14.66
N ASP A 161 2.14 1.33 -15.92
CA ASP A 161 2.27 2.44 -16.84
C ASP A 161 0.93 2.85 -17.45
N LEU A 162 0.78 4.15 -17.69
CA LEU A 162 -0.33 4.72 -18.45
C LEU A 162 0.24 5.60 -19.54
N GLY A 163 0.14 5.12 -20.79
CA GLY A 163 0.54 5.86 -21.97
C GLY A 163 -0.62 6.62 -22.62
N ILE A 164 -0.37 7.86 -23.00
CA ILE A 164 -1.26 8.72 -23.79
C ILE A 164 -0.57 8.95 -25.13
N ASP A 165 -1.11 8.39 -26.20
CA ASP A 165 -0.63 8.58 -27.58
C ASP A 165 -1.32 9.80 -28.20
N MET A 166 -0.51 10.79 -28.58
CA MET A 166 -0.98 12.03 -29.19
C MET A 166 -1.27 11.89 -30.69
N LYS A 167 -0.68 10.89 -31.39
CA LYS A 167 -0.87 10.68 -32.84
C LYS A 167 -2.19 10.02 -33.20
N LYS A 168 -2.74 9.20 -32.31
CA LYS A 168 -4.01 8.51 -32.58
C LYS A 168 -5.21 9.46 -32.55
N ASN A 169 -5.05 10.62 -31.90
CA ASN A 169 -6.02 11.70 -31.81
C ASN A 169 -5.67 12.84 -32.79
N ASN A 170 -5.63 12.53 -34.10
CA ASN A 170 -5.37 13.49 -35.19
C ASN A 170 -6.41 14.62 -35.35
N ASP A 171 -7.37 14.74 -34.43
CA ASP A 171 -8.20 15.92 -34.36
C ASP A 171 -7.55 16.90 -33.39
N VAL A 172 -7.17 18.08 -33.92
CA VAL A 172 -6.82 19.26 -33.12
C VAL A 172 -7.94 19.63 -32.13
N ASN A 173 -9.16 19.10 -32.33
CA ASN A 173 -10.31 19.18 -31.43
C ASN A 173 -10.43 18.01 -30.42
N ALA A 174 -9.73 16.89 -30.60
CA ALA A 174 -9.72 15.74 -29.67
C ALA A 174 -8.74 15.92 -28.49
N LEU A 175 -7.84 16.92 -28.56
CA LEU A 175 -7.09 17.45 -27.40
C LEU A 175 -8.02 18.14 -26.36
N ARG A 176 -9.29 18.36 -26.75
CA ARG A 176 -10.36 18.97 -25.94
C ARG A 176 -11.48 17.97 -25.65
N ASN A 177 -11.19 16.67 -25.65
CA ASN A 177 -12.17 15.66 -25.25
C ASN A 177 -12.28 15.68 -23.73
N GLU A 178 -13.21 16.47 -23.19
CA GLU A 178 -13.59 16.55 -21.77
C GLU A 178 -14.04 15.19 -21.17
N ASN A 179 -13.98 14.09 -21.92
CA ASN A 179 -14.55 12.79 -21.59
C ASN A 179 -13.59 11.59 -21.76
N ASP A 180 -12.28 11.79 -21.94
CA ASP A 180 -11.32 10.66 -21.90
C ASP A 180 -11.09 10.21 -20.44
N ILE A 181 -12.05 9.44 -19.93
CA ILE A 181 -12.01 8.86 -18.59
C ILE A 181 -11.10 7.63 -18.63
N ARG A 182 -9.95 7.71 -17.96
CA ARG A 182 -8.98 6.63 -17.84
C ARG A 182 -8.79 6.20 -16.40
N TYR A 183 -8.38 4.96 -16.19
CA TYR A 183 -7.88 4.51 -14.91
C TYR A 183 -6.45 5.03 -14.72
N PHE A 184 -6.30 6.04 -13.88
CA PHE A 184 -5.01 6.67 -13.59
C PHE A 184 -4.35 6.02 -12.39
N PRO A 185 -3.10 5.51 -12.50
CA PRO A 185 -2.45 4.82 -11.41
C PRO A 185 -2.13 5.78 -10.25
N ILE A 186 -2.69 5.53 -9.07
CA ILE A 186 -2.51 6.37 -7.87
C ILE A 186 -1.05 6.38 -7.41
N PHE A 187 -0.31 5.29 -7.63
CA PHE A 187 1.10 5.15 -7.25
C PHE A 187 2.07 5.61 -8.33
N THR A 188 1.63 6.46 -9.26
CA THR A 188 2.55 7.08 -10.23
C THR A 188 3.59 7.93 -9.50
N ASN A 189 4.86 7.71 -9.81
CA ASN A 189 5.99 8.47 -9.26
C ASN A 189 6.90 9.11 -10.35
N GLU A 190 6.67 8.81 -11.62
CA GLU A 190 7.41 9.34 -12.76
C GLU A 190 6.44 9.72 -13.89
N ILE A 191 6.73 10.85 -14.55
CA ILE A 191 6.11 11.22 -15.82
C ILE A 191 7.19 11.34 -16.89
N GLU A 192 6.95 10.74 -18.04
CA GLU A 192 7.85 10.75 -19.19
C GLU A 192 7.15 11.41 -20.38
N PHE A 193 7.80 12.44 -20.93
CA PHE A 193 7.38 13.10 -22.16
C PHE A 193 8.24 12.58 -23.31
N VAL A 194 7.60 12.00 -24.32
CA VAL A 194 8.27 11.45 -25.51
C VAL A 194 7.97 12.34 -26.70
N PHE A 195 9.02 12.68 -27.44
CA PHE A 195 8.99 13.60 -28.56
C PHE A 195 9.65 12.97 -29.78
N ILE A 196 9.31 13.47 -30.97
CA ILE A 196 10.04 13.15 -32.20
C ILE A 196 11.04 14.27 -32.49
N SER A 197 12.30 13.92 -32.70
CA SER A 197 13.32 14.85 -33.18
C SER A 197 13.01 15.29 -34.62
N ASN A 198 12.96 16.60 -34.85
CA ASN A 198 12.79 17.19 -36.18
C ASN A 198 13.98 16.91 -37.11
N THR A 199 15.17 16.62 -36.56
CA THR A 199 16.42 16.48 -37.33
C THR A 199 16.77 15.02 -37.64
N SER A 200 16.40 14.07 -36.79
CA SER A 200 16.87 12.68 -36.89
C SER A 200 15.79 11.61 -37.04
N ALA A 201 14.50 11.99 -36.99
CA ALA A 201 13.36 11.06 -36.93
C ALA A 201 13.42 10.03 -35.79
N LEU A 202 14.32 10.23 -34.81
CA LEU A 202 14.44 9.42 -33.60
C LEU A 202 13.51 9.97 -32.51
N PHE A 203 13.01 9.06 -31.69
CA PHE A 203 12.29 9.42 -30.46
C PHE A 203 13.29 9.80 -29.38
N PHE A 204 13.01 10.90 -28.67
CA PHE A 204 13.71 11.25 -27.44
C PHE A 204 12.69 11.38 -26.31
N SER A 205 13.10 11.04 -25.10
CA SER A 205 12.24 11.16 -23.92
C SER A 205 12.91 11.94 -22.80
N GLN A 206 12.12 12.75 -22.10
CA GLN A 206 12.52 13.45 -20.90
C GLN A 206 11.63 12.98 -19.74
N LYS A 207 12.28 12.57 -18.65
CA LYS A 207 11.61 12.00 -17.47
C LYS A 207 11.66 12.98 -16.32
N PHE A 208 10.55 13.12 -15.61
CA PHE A 208 10.41 14.01 -14.47
C PHE A 208 9.78 13.28 -13.28
N PRO A 209 10.19 13.60 -12.04
CA PRO A 209 9.57 13.03 -10.85
C PRO A 209 8.15 13.58 -10.68
N PHE A 210 7.16 12.70 -10.56
CA PHE A 210 5.74 13.07 -10.41
C PHE A 210 5.03 12.10 -9.46
N ASP A 211 4.98 12.41 -8.16
CA ASP A 211 4.22 11.61 -7.19
C ASP A 211 2.76 12.11 -7.10
N TYR A 212 1.87 11.41 -7.80
CA TYR A 212 0.45 11.76 -7.85
C TYR A 212 -0.21 11.82 -6.46
N ARG A 213 0.27 11.03 -5.48
CA ARG A 213 -0.32 10.98 -4.13
C ARG A 213 -0.09 12.26 -3.34
N ILE A 214 1.04 12.94 -3.58
CA ILE A 214 1.39 14.18 -2.87
C ILE A 214 0.45 15.31 -3.31
N TYR A 215 0.06 15.29 -4.58
CA TYR A 215 -0.71 16.36 -5.20
C TYR A 215 -2.21 16.11 -5.23
N ARG A 216 -2.63 14.88 -4.92
CA ARG A 216 -4.02 14.55 -4.68
C ARG A 216 -4.45 15.17 -3.34
N GLU A 217 -5.33 16.17 -3.39
CA GLU A 217 -5.93 16.70 -2.17
C GLU A 217 -6.73 15.60 -1.45
N ASP A 218 -6.58 15.48 -0.13
CA ASP A 218 -7.33 14.56 0.76
C ASP A 218 -8.84 14.89 0.87
N LYS A 219 -9.45 15.50 -0.15
CA LYS A 219 -10.89 15.74 -0.19
C LYS A 219 -11.60 14.45 -0.57
N ILE A 220 -11.85 13.66 0.46
CA ILE A 220 -12.87 12.61 0.47
C ILE A 220 -14.23 13.30 0.36
N ASP A 221 -14.57 13.80 -0.83
CA ASP A 221 -15.95 14.10 -1.16
C ASP A 221 -16.49 12.92 -1.98
N LEU A 222 -17.36 12.14 -1.35
CA LEU A 222 -17.84 10.85 -1.86
C LEU A 222 -18.72 10.98 -3.12
N GLN A 223 -19.01 12.20 -3.57
CA GLN A 223 -19.97 12.46 -4.64
C GLN A 223 -19.36 12.69 -6.03
N ASP A 224 -18.06 12.98 -6.16
CA ASP A 224 -17.42 13.06 -7.48
C ASP A 224 -16.01 12.46 -7.45
N ARG A 225 -15.92 11.14 -7.66
CA ARG A 225 -14.67 10.37 -7.65
C ARG A 225 -13.80 10.58 -8.89
N ARG A 226 -14.07 11.62 -9.68
CA ARG A 226 -13.34 11.89 -10.92
C ARG A 226 -12.32 12.98 -10.64
N THR A 227 -11.04 12.61 -10.66
CA THR A 227 -9.97 13.60 -10.62
C THR A 227 -9.74 14.11 -12.04
N HIS A 228 -9.60 15.42 -12.21
CA HIS A 228 -9.34 16.05 -13.50
C HIS A 228 -7.84 16.35 -13.61
N LEU A 229 -7.13 15.62 -14.46
CA LEU A 229 -5.72 15.88 -14.77
C LEU A 229 -5.63 16.66 -16.07
N LYS A 230 -5.09 17.86 -16.01
CA LYS A 230 -4.95 18.74 -17.17
C LYS A 230 -3.49 19.06 -17.42
N ILE A 231 -3.01 18.77 -18.62
CA ILE A 231 -1.63 18.95 -19.04
C ILE A 231 -1.60 20.05 -20.07
N ILE A 232 -0.98 21.19 -19.74
CA ILE A 232 -0.89 22.35 -20.61
C ILE A 232 0.53 22.46 -21.15
N LEU A 233 0.66 22.32 -22.47
CA LEU A 233 1.89 22.59 -23.21
C LEU A 233 1.97 24.11 -23.46
N LYS A 234 2.87 24.78 -22.75
CA LYS A 234 3.06 26.23 -22.81
C LYS A 234 4.19 26.60 -23.77
N SER A 235 4.23 27.88 -24.18
CA SER A 235 5.39 28.45 -24.87
C SER A 235 6.67 28.38 -24.01
N ASN A 236 7.83 28.47 -24.66
CA ASN A 236 9.17 28.36 -24.04
C ASN A 236 9.49 26.97 -23.46
N SER A 237 9.03 25.91 -24.14
CA SER A 237 9.35 24.52 -23.78
C SER A 237 8.95 24.16 -22.35
N LYS A 238 7.75 24.59 -21.93
CA LYS A 238 7.24 24.32 -20.59
C LYS A 238 6.00 23.44 -20.62
N VAL A 239 5.85 22.60 -19.61
CA VAL A 239 4.66 21.78 -19.40
C VAL A 239 4.14 22.02 -18.01
N ALA A 240 2.91 22.53 -17.90
CA ALA A 240 2.24 22.72 -16.64
C ALA A 240 1.20 21.61 -16.42
N ILE A 241 1.19 21.02 -15.23
CA ILE A 241 0.24 20.00 -14.82
C ILE A 241 -0.70 20.59 -13.78
N TYR A 242 -1.98 20.44 -14.04
CA TYR A 242 -3.07 20.84 -13.16
C TYR A 242 -3.83 19.61 -12.68
N LEU A 243 -4.18 19.57 -11.40
CA LEU A 243 -5.11 18.59 -10.84
C LEU A 243 -6.32 19.36 -10.29
N ASN A 244 -7.53 18.98 -10.72
CA ASN A 244 -8.79 19.63 -10.34
C ASN A 244 -8.73 21.15 -10.50
N GLU A 245 -8.21 21.62 -11.65
CA GLU A 245 -7.98 23.03 -12.00
C GLU A 245 -6.91 23.77 -11.16
N ASN A 246 -6.27 23.12 -10.19
CA ASN A 246 -5.16 23.71 -9.43
C ASN A 246 -3.82 23.38 -10.10
N LEU A 247 -2.96 24.39 -10.30
CA LEU A 247 -1.60 24.16 -10.78
C LEU A 247 -0.81 23.39 -9.73
N VAL A 248 -0.29 22.23 -10.12
CA VAL A 248 0.44 21.32 -9.24
C VAL A 248 1.94 21.47 -9.44
N ILE A 249 2.39 21.39 -10.69
CA ILE A 249 3.80 21.43 -11.03
C ILE A 249 3.98 21.95 -12.46
N GLU A 250 5.09 22.63 -12.69
CA GLU A 250 5.52 23.08 -14.02
C GLU A 250 6.92 22.54 -14.28
N TYR A 251 7.08 21.82 -15.39
CA TYR A 251 8.36 21.30 -15.86
C TYR A 251 8.90 22.18 -16.96
N GLN A 252 10.19 22.48 -16.87
CA GLN A 252 10.96 23.01 -17.98
C GLN A 252 11.48 21.82 -18.78
N LEU A 253 10.99 21.68 -20.01
CA LEU A 253 11.60 20.79 -20.99
C LEU A 253 12.89 21.44 -21.47
N GLU A 254 13.92 20.63 -21.67
CA GLU A 254 15.12 21.10 -22.34
C GLU A 254 14.74 21.51 -23.76
N GLU A 255 15.02 22.77 -24.12
CA GLU A 255 14.97 23.20 -25.51
C GLU A 255 15.95 22.31 -26.27
N LEU A 256 15.46 21.66 -27.33
CA LEU A 256 16.33 21.13 -28.35
C LEU A 256 17.06 22.34 -28.94
N GLU A 257 18.28 22.61 -28.47
CA GLU A 257 19.21 23.48 -29.19
C GLU A 257 19.24 22.99 -30.64
N ASN A 258 18.82 23.86 -31.55
CA ASN A 258 19.08 23.71 -32.97
C ASN A 258 20.60 23.64 -33.15
N ASN A 259 21.14 22.43 -33.26
CA ASN A 259 22.33 22.15 -34.04
C ASN A 259 21.91 21.40 -35.30
#